data_AF-A0A3N5JRJ8-F1
#
_entry.id   AF-A0A3N5JRJ8-F1
#
_cell.length_a   1.000
_cell.length_b   1.000
_cell.length_c   1.000
_cell.angle_alpha   90.00
_cell.angle_beta   90.00
_cell.angle_gamma   90.00
#
_symmetry.space_group_name_H-M   'P 1'
#
loop_
_entity.id
_entity.type
_entity.pdbx_description
1 polymer ?
#
loop_
_entity_poly.entity_id
_entity_poly.type
_entity_poly.pdbx_seq_one_letter_code
_entity_poly.pdbx_strand_id
1 'polypeptide(L)'
;MRLSAVIFLILLTRYGYSQEPLSIKVNAAITYQTMDHFGASDCWSFQKIGAWENEYKEQVADLLFSQTKGIGLSAWRFNIGAGINKNTIQHPWRTVETFEVSEGVYDWSRQAEERWFLHAAQERGVDQFIAFV
;
A
#
# COMPACT_ATOMS: atom_id res chain seq x y z
N MET A 1 36.73 -44.48 58.27
CA MET A 1 35.49 -44.16 57.52
C MET A 1 35.88 -43.53 56.19
N ARG A 2 35.70 -44.24 55.07
CA ARG A 2 35.95 -43.72 53.71
C ARG A 2 34.62 -43.28 53.12
N LEU A 3 34.38 -41.97 53.02
CA LEU A 3 33.23 -41.43 52.27
C LEU A 3 33.58 -41.50 50.78
N SER A 4 32.89 -42.35 50.03
CA SER A 4 32.97 -42.36 48.56
C SER A 4 31.91 -41.39 48.03
N ALA A 5 32.35 -40.38 47.30
CA ALA A 5 31.48 -39.42 46.62
C ALA A 5 30.81 -40.11 45.42
N VAL A 6 29.48 -40.07 45.36
CA VAL A 6 28.72 -40.48 44.17
C VAL A 6 28.26 -39.20 43.47
N ILE A 7 28.90 -38.85 42.37
CA ILE A 7 28.48 -37.77 41.49
C ILE A 7 27.43 -38.34 40.53
N PHE A 8 26.18 -37.90 40.69
CA PHE A 8 25.09 -38.22 39.77
C PHE A 8 25.18 -37.28 38.56
N LEU A 9 25.65 -37.79 37.42
CA LEU A 9 25.69 -37.05 36.16
C LEU A 9 24.30 -37.14 35.50
N ILE A 10 23.50 -36.06 35.59
CA ILE A 10 22.23 -35.95 34.86
C ILE A 10 22.56 -35.56 33.41
N LEU A 11 22.50 -36.54 32.50
CA LEU A 11 22.52 -36.31 31.06
C LEU A 11 21.17 -35.73 30.64
N LEU A 12 21.09 -34.40 30.50
CA LEU A 12 19.98 -33.73 29.84
C LEU A 12 20.07 -33.99 28.33
N THR A 13 19.44 -35.05 27.83
CA THR A 13 19.21 -35.22 26.40
C THR A 13 18.24 -34.14 25.92
N ARG A 14 18.77 -33.13 25.23
CA ARG A 14 17.94 -32.19 24.48
C ARG A 14 17.29 -32.95 23.32
N TYR A 15 16.01 -33.31 23.47
CA TYR A 15 15.17 -33.67 22.34
C TYR A 15 14.97 -32.41 21.49
N GLY A 16 15.83 -32.22 20.49
CA GLY A 16 15.57 -31.26 19.42
C GLY A 16 14.43 -31.81 18.57
N TYR A 17 13.31 -31.09 18.50
CA TYR A 17 12.30 -31.35 17.47
C TYR A 17 12.92 -31.04 16.10
N SER A 18 13.36 -32.07 15.39
CA SER A 18 13.66 -31.96 13.96
C SER A 18 12.33 -31.98 13.22
N GLN A 19 11.83 -30.80 12.84
CA GLN A 19 10.72 -30.74 11.88
C GLN A 19 11.26 -31.23 10.53
N GLU A 20 10.61 -32.24 9.95
CA GLU A 20 10.90 -32.65 8.59
C GLU A 20 10.70 -31.44 7.66
N PRO A 21 11.70 -31.10 6.82
CA PRO A 21 11.60 -29.91 5.97
C PRO A 21 10.44 -30.07 4.97
N LEU A 22 9.56 -29.06 4.93
CA LEU A 22 8.51 -28.99 3.93
C LEU A 22 9.12 -28.83 2.54
N SER A 23 8.92 -29.81 1.67
CA SER A 23 9.34 -29.74 0.27
C SER A 23 8.28 -29.06 -0.59
N ILE A 24 8.63 -27.91 -1.20
CA ILE A 24 7.78 -27.18 -2.15
C ILE A 24 8.31 -27.39 -3.57
N LYS A 25 7.44 -27.77 -4.50
CA LYS A 25 7.77 -27.93 -5.93
C LYS A 25 7.05 -26.88 -6.77
N VAL A 26 7.81 -26.15 -7.58
CA VAL A 26 7.30 -25.16 -8.54
C VAL A 26 7.60 -25.66 -9.95
N ASN A 27 6.56 -25.74 -10.81
CA ASN A 27 6.72 -26.13 -12.21
C ASN A 27 6.40 -24.94 -13.14
N ALA A 28 7.43 -24.28 -13.66
CA ALA A 28 7.29 -23.10 -14.52
C ALA A 28 6.70 -23.40 -15.92
N ALA A 29 6.55 -24.68 -16.31
CA ALA A 29 5.87 -25.07 -17.54
C ALA A 29 4.33 -25.05 -17.42
N ILE A 30 3.79 -24.95 -16.20
CA ILE A 30 2.36 -24.82 -15.94
C ILE A 30 2.06 -23.34 -15.67
N THR A 31 1.26 -22.73 -16.56
CA THR A 31 0.83 -21.34 -16.43
C THR A 31 -0.64 -21.26 -16.00
N TYR A 32 -1.00 -20.16 -15.33
CA TYR A 32 -2.36 -19.88 -14.86
C TYR A 32 -2.81 -18.50 -15.36
N GLN A 33 -3.38 -17.66 -14.49
CA GLN A 33 -3.82 -16.32 -14.84
C GLN A 33 -2.65 -15.37 -15.08
N THR A 34 -2.88 -14.38 -15.94
CA THR A 34 -2.09 -13.15 -15.96
C THR A 34 -2.41 -12.33 -14.72
N MET A 35 -1.38 -11.83 -14.04
CA MET A 35 -1.54 -10.87 -12.95
C MET A 35 -1.46 -9.47 -13.54
N ASP A 36 -2.58 -8.75 -13.56
CA ASP A 36 -2.63 -7.42 -14.17
C ASP A 36 -1.92 -6.38 -13.28
N HIS A 37 -2.38 -6.22 -12.04
CA HIS A 37 -1.83 -5.20 -11.16
C HIS A 37 -2.02 -5.47 -9.67
N PHE A 38 -1.14 -4.87 -8.87
CA PHE A 38 -1.39 -4.56 -7.46
C PHE A 38 -1.60 -3.05 -7.35
N GLY A 39 -2.69 -2.64 -6.70
CA GLY A 39 -3.06 -1.24 -6.62
C GLY A 39 -3.70 -0.87 -5.29
N ALA A 40 -3.82 0.43 -5.06
CA ALA A 40 -4.49 1.04 -3.91
C ALA A 40 -5.26 2.29 -4.36
N SER A 41 -5.90 2.97 -3.42
CA SER A 41 -6.75 4.13 -3.70
C SER A 41 -6.33 5.34 -2.88
N ASP A 42 -6.52 6.51 -3.48
CA ASP A 42 -6.28 7.83 -2.88
C ASP A 42 -7.38 8.25 -1.88
N CYS A 43 -8.53 7.56 -1.90
CA CYS A 43 -9.69 7.76 -1.04
C CYS A 43 -9.39 7.39 0.43
N TRP A 44 -9.58 8.27 1.42
CA TRP A 44 -9.92 9.70 1.38
C TRP A 44 -8.79 10.52 2.00
N SER A 45 -7.53 10.13 1.81
CA SER A 45 -6.43 10.78 2.53
C SER A 45 -5.62 11.71 1.65
N PHE A 46 -5.66 11.52 0.34
CA PHE A 46 -4.69 12.13 -0.57
C PHE A 46 -4.98 13.58 -0.92
N GLN A 47 -6.22 14.05 -0.75
CA GLN A 47 -6.55 15.48 -0.73
C GLN A 47 -5.89 16.23 0.45
N LYS A 48 -5.46 15.50 1.50
CA LYS A 48 -4.71 16.06 2.63
C LYS A 48 -3.22 15.77 2.55
N ILE A 49 -2.84 14.55 2.15
CA ILE A 49 -1.43 14.17 1.98
C ILE A 49 -0.79 14.94 0.82
N GLY A 50 -1.50 15.16 -0.29
CA GLY A 50 -1.00 15.95 -1.42
C GLY A 50 -0.78 17.44 -1.09
N ALA A 51 -1.38 17.91 0.00
CA ALA A 51 -1.17 19.25 0.56
C ALA A 51 0.04 19.36 1.50
N TRP A 52 0.70 18.24 1.83
CA TRP A 52 1.92 18.27 2.65
C TRP A 52 3.08 18.93 1.90
N GLU A 53 4.10 19.33 2.65
CA GLU A 53 5.37 19.80 2.08
C GLU A 53 5.93 18.77 1.10
N ASN A 54 6.56 19.27 0.03
CA ASN A 54 6.94 18.43 -1.11
C ASN A 54 7.77 17.21 -0.69
N GLU A 55 8.73 17.41 0.23
CA GLU A 55 9.57 16.33 0.75
C GLU A 55 8.75 15.15 1.29
N TYR A 56 7.69 15.41 2.06
CA TYR A 56 6.91 14.35 2.68
C TYR A 56 5.99 13.63 1.69
N LYS A 57 5.34 14.35 0.77
CA LYS A 57 4.50 13.70 -0.25
C LYS A 57 5.32 12.94 -1.29
N GLU A 58 6.54 13.37 -1.59
CA GLU A 58 7.49 12.61 -2.42
C GLU A 58 7.93 11.31 -1.75
N GLN A 59 8.17 11.33 -0.43
CA GLN A 59 8.46 10.10 0.33
C GLN A 59 7.29 9.12 0.26
N VAL A 60 6.04 9.60 0.38
CA VAL A 60 4.85 8.75 0.23
C VAL A 60 4.75 8.19 -1.19
N ALA A 61 4.99 9.01 -2.22
CA ALA A 61 5.00 8.56 -3.62
C ALA A 61 6.09 7.52 -3.89
N ASP A 62 7.28 7.68 -3.32
CA ASP A 62 8.37 6.69 -3.39
C ASP A 62 7.93 5.36 -2.75
N LEU A 63 7.37 5.38 -1.55
CA LEU A 63 6.94 4.17 -0.85
C LEU A 63 5.83 3.42 -1.59
N LEU A 64 4.94 4.14 -2.28
CA LEU A 64 3.82 3.53 -3.00
C LEU A 64 4.22 3.01 -4.38
N PHE A 65 4.93 3.82 -5.17
CA PHE A 65 5.07 3.57 -6.61
C PHE A 65 6.47 3.12 -7.02
N SER A 66 7.51 3.42 -6.24
CA SER A 66 8.86 2.98 -6.59
C SER A 66 9.01 1.47 -6.39
N GLN A 67 9.53 0.78 -7.41
CA GLN A 67 9.91 -0.64 -7.30
C GLN A 67 11.16 -0.87 -6.44
N THR A 68 11.98 0.17 -6.19
CA THR A 68 13.24 0.05 -5.44
C THR A 68 13.17 0.65 -4.04
N LYS A 69 12.29 1.63 -3.82
CA LYS A 69 12.12 2.29 -2.52
C LYS A 69 10.82 1.90 -1.79
N GLY A 70 9.94 1.17 -2.45
CA GLY A 70 8.58 0.94 -1.98
C GLY A 70 7.98 -0.38 -2.43
N ILE A 71 6.66 -0.46 -2.35
CA ILE A 71 5.89 -1.65 -2.73
C ILE A 71 5.65 -1.77 -4.25
N GLY A 72 6.03 -0.75 -5.03
CA GLY A 72 5.96 -0.77 -6.49
C GLY A 72 4.57 -1.05 -7.05
N LEU A 73 3.53 -0.38 -6.55
CA LEU A 73 2.18 -0.52 -7.11
C LEU A 73 2.21 -0.26 -8.61
N SER A 74 1.46 -1.08 -9.36
CA SER A 74 1.32 -0.94 -10.82
C SER A 74 -0.03 -0.39 -11.25
N ALA A 75 -0.94 -0.14 -10.30
CA ALA A 75 -2.18 0.59 -10.55
C ALA A 75 -2.52 1.59 -9.44
N TRP A 76 -3.08 2.73 -9.82
CA TRP A 76 -3.57 3.74 -8.88
C TRP A 76 -5.04 4.08 -9.11
N ARG A 77 -5.84 4.01 -8.04
CA ARG A 77 -7.29 4.25 -8.10
C ARG A 77 -7.63 5.66 -7.63
N PHE A 78 -8.06 6.49 -8.55
CA PHE A 78 -8.42 7.90 -8.37
C PHE A 78 -9.89 8.07 -8.00
N ASN A 79 -10.16 8.67 -6.84
CA ASN A 79 -11.50 8.97 -6.37
C ASN A 79 -12.00 10.29 -6.96
N ILE A 80 -12.91 10.21 -7.93
CA ILE A 80 -13.62 11.39 -8.43
C ILE A 80 -14.61 11.84 -7.36
N GLY A 81 -14.40 13.01 -6.78
CA GLY A 81 -15.26 13.48 -5.69
C GLY A 81 -16.63 13.97 -6.17
N ALA A 82 -17.63 13.77 -5.31
CA ALA A 82 -19.02 14.20 -5.51
C ALA A 82 -19.33 15.58 -4.87
N GLY A 83 -18.29 16.30 -4.43
CA GLY A 83 -18.42 17.61 -3.81
C GLY A 83 -18.40 17.57 -2.28
N ILE A 84 -18.03 18.71 -1.71
CA ILE A 84 -17.84 18.83 -0.26
C ILE A 84 -19.20 18.90 0.44
N ASN A 85 -19.52 17.89 1.24
CA ASN A 85 -20.72 17.85 2.09
C ASN A 85 -20.37 17.90 3.57
N LYS A 86 -20.43 19.09 4.18
CA LYS A 86 -20.19 19.26 5.63
C LYS A 86 -21.43 19.03 6.49
N ASN A 87 -22.59 18.76 5.89
CA ASN A 87 -23.83 18.54 6.63
C ASN A 87 -23.90 17.09 7.14
N THR A 88 -23.56 16.12 6.29
CA THR A 88 -23.56 14.69 6.64
C THR A 88 -22.17 14.11 6.87
N ILE A 89 -21.12 14.71 6.29
CA ILE A 89 -19.74 14.27 6.45
C ILE A 89 -18.97 15.26 7.32
N GLN A 90 -18.91 14.97 8.61
CA GLN A 90 -18.26 15.85 9.59
C GLN A 90 -16.74 15.68 9.66
N HIS A 91 -16.22 14.51 9.26
CA HIS A 91 -14.79 14.25 9.34
C HIS A 91 -14.05 14.97 8.19
N PRO A 92 -13.10 15.88 8.47
CA PRO A 92 -12.50 16.76 7.46
C PRO A 92 -11.65 16.01 6.41
N TRP A 93 -11.28 14.77 6.69
CA TRP A 93 -10.62 13.87 5.75
C TRP A 93 -11.58 13.05 4.90
N ARG A 94 -12.90 13.10 5.11
CA ARG A 94 -13.83 12.19 4.41
C ARG A 94 -14.62 12.89 3.31
N THR A 95 -14.18 14.09 2.93
CA THR A 95 -14.87 14.98 1.99
C THR A 95 -13.88 15.44 0.92
N VAL A 96 -14.35 15.49 -0.31
CA VAL A 96 -13.55 15.73 -1.52
C VAL A 96 -14.36 16.64 -2.45
N GLU A 97 -13.69 17.52 -3.16
CA GLU A 97 -14.33 18.39 -4.14
C GLU A 97 -14.81 17.65 -5.40
N THR A 98 -15.59 18.31 -6.24
CA THR A 98 -16.01 17.76 -7.54
C THR A 98 -15.51 18.65 -8.66
N PHE A 99 -15.29 18.06 -9.84
CA PHE A 99 -14.95 18.79 -11.04
C PHE A 99 -16.13 19.58 -11.61
N GLU A 100 -17.37 19.10 -11.44
CA GLU A 100 -18.56 19.81 -11.90
C GLU A 100 -18.97 20.88 -10.88
N VAL A 101 -18.67 22.14 -11.17
CA VAL A 101 -18.90 23.26 -10.23
C VAL A 101 -20.31 23.85 -10.34
N SER A 102 -20.99 23.57 -11.45
CA SER A 102 -22.42 23.78 -11.69
C SER A 102 -22.84 22.93 -12.90
N GLU A 103 -24.14 22.79 -13.16
CA GLU A 103 -24.66 21.98 -14.28
C GLU A 103 -23.89 22.26 -15.58
N GLY A 104 -23.16 21.26 -16.07
CA GLY A 104 -22.39 21.32 -17.31
C GLY A 104 -21.13 22.20 -17.30
N VAL A 105 -20.76 22.79 -16.16
CA VAL A 105 -19.56 23.62 -16.00
C VAL A 105 -18.52 22.88 -15.20
N TYR A 106 -17.37 22.61 -15.83
CA TYR A 106 -16.28 21.85 -15.23
C TYR A 106 -15.05 22.72 -14.97
N ASP A 107 -14.48 22.56 -13.78
CA ASP A 107 -13.16 23.08 -13.43
C ASP A 107 -12.18 21.92 -13.25
N TRP A 108 -11.41 21.64 -14.30
CA TRP A 108 -10.40 20.59 -14.33
C TRP A 108 -9.16 20.89 -13.48
N SER A 109 -9.07 22.09 -12.89
CA SER A 109 -8.00 22.44 -11.96
C SER A 109 -8.23 21.92 -10.52
N ARG A 110 -9.41 21.35 -10.25
CA ARG A 110 -9.81 20.78 -8.95
C ARG A 110 -9.26 19.39 -8.66
N GLN A 111 -9.22 19.00 -7.40
CA GLN A 111 -8.53 17.84 -6.84
C GLN A 111 -7.02 17.91 -7.12
N ALA A 112 -6.42 19.10 -6.96
CA ALA A 112 -5.04 19.34 -7.36
C ALA A 112 -4.04 18.46 -6.58
N GLU A 113 -4.32 18.21 -5.31
CA GLU A 113 -3.54 17.39 -4.40
C GLU A 113 -3.56 15.91 -4.83
N GLU A 114 -4.73 15.37 -5.18
CA GLU A 114 -4.85 14.01 -5.68
C GLU A 114 -4.27 13.87 -7.10
N ARG A 115 -4.48 14.86 -7.97
CA ARG A 115 -3.85 14.88 -9.31
C ARG A 115 -2.33 14.90 -9.23
N TRP A 116 -1.75 15.57 -8.23
CA TRP A 116 -0.31 15.51 -8.01
C TRP A 116 0.16 14.06 -7.83
N PHE A 117 -0.60 13.23 -7.11
CA PHE A 117 -0.28 11.80 -6.95
C PHE A 117 -0.48 10.97 -8.22
N LEU A 118 -1.38 11.36 -9.13
CA LEU A 118 -1.46 10.74 -10.47
C LEU A 118 -0.17 10.96 -11.25
N HIS A 119 0.34 12.20 -11.24
CA HIS A 119 1.61 12.53 -11.89
C HIS A 119 2.79 11.85 -11.21
N ALA A 120 2.86 11.88 -9.87
CA ALA A 120 3.95 11.25 -9.12
C ALA A 120 3.99 9.71 -9.31
N ALA A 121 2.83 9.08 -9.48
CA ALA A 121 2.71 7.67 -9.85
C ALA A 121 3.23 7.40 -11.27
N GLN A 122 2.80 8.22 -12.24
CA GLN A 122 3.23 8.10 -13.63
C GLN A 122 4.74 8.25 -13.78
N GLU A 123 5.34 9.24 -13.11
CA GLU A 123 6.79 9.47 -13.09
C GLU A 123 7.59 8.28 -12.52
N ARG A 124 6.95 7.47 -11.66
CA ARG A 124 7.54 6.27 -11.05
C ARG A 124 7.20 4.98 -11.79
N GLY A 125 6.57 5.09 -12.96
CA GLY A 125 6.33 3.95 -13.86
C GLY A 125 5.00 3.23 -13.65
N VAL A 126 4.05 3.83 -12.93
CA VAL A 126 2.66 3.33 -12.90
C VAL A 126 2.01 3.62 -14.25
N ASP A 127 1.48 2.58 -14.90
CA ASP A 127 0.88 2.65 -16.23
C ASP A 127 -0.65 2.47 -16.22
N GLN A 128 -1.23 1.99 -15.13
CA GLN A 128 -2.67 1.81 -14.98
C GLN A 128 -3.30 2.79 -13.99
N PHE A 129 -4.28 3.57 -14.47
CA PHE A 129 -5.08 4.48 -13.66
C PHE A 129 -6.57 4.15 -13.75
N ILE A 130 -7.23 4.04 -12.60
CA ILE A 130 -8.64 3.64 -12.51
C ILE A 130 -9.40 4.74 -11.79
N ALA A 131 -10.29 5.43 -12.50
CA ALA A 131 -11.17 6.40 -11.88
C ALA A 131 -12.43 5.71 -11.31
N PHE A 132 -12.89 6.14 -10.14
CA PHE A 132 -14.14 5.65 -9.53
C PHE A 132 -14.92 6.78 -8.84
N VAL A 133 -16.23 6.55 -8.69
CA VAL A 133 -17.23 7.43 -8.04
C VAL A 133 -17.96 6.71 -6.92
#